data_AF-A0A2I0BCG1-F1
#
_entry.id   AF-A0A2I0BCG1-F1
#
_cell.length_a   1.000
_cell.length_b   1.000
_cell.length_c   1.000
_cell.angle_alpha   90.00
_cell.angle_beta   90.00
_cell.angle_gamma   90.00
#
_symmetry.space_group_name_H-M   'P 1'
#
loop_
_entity.id
_entity.type
_entity.pdbx_description
1 polymer ?
#
loop_
_entity_poly.entity_id
_entity_poly.type
_entity_poly.pdbx_seq_one_letter_code
_entity_poly.pdbx_strand_id
1 'polypeptide(L)'
;MRVHSFFAASSRSLENAFREEGRKTTFSDSWKETPSTPSNDKAMQEDKKVLSDRRRALFEPLQPVRGPMDLRNPAEELLPPPDFDSTSYPKGWLVGKKRKLVNIDVVESMRRIAIQEMNRKDREIDGLNEQLEEDARCLEHLQLQLLEERSKRADTERQNSMLQNQITMLMNMLDENQGMEGEDEEPVPRGAS
;
A
#
# COMPACT_ATOMS: atom_id res chain seq x y z
N MET A 1 35.78 -13.33 -31.53
CA MET A 1 36.11 -11.99 -31.01
C MET A 1 35.67 -10.92 -32.00
N ARG A 2 34.61 -10.18 -31.67
CA ARG A 2 34.33 -8.84 -32.20
C ARG A 2 33.48 -8.13 -31.15
N VAL A 3 34.19 -7.37 -30.31
CA VAL A 3 33.63 -6.38 -29.40
C VAL A 3 33.24 -5.17 -30.25
N HIS A 4 32.00 -4.69 -30.13
CA HIS A 4 31.63 -3.34 -30.52
C HIS A 4 30.97 -2.68 -29.33
N SER A 5 31.75 -1.82 -28.69
CA SER A 5 31.34 -0.85 -27.70
C SER A 5 30.48 0.21 -28.37
N PHE A 6 29.30 0.51 -27.80
CA PHE A 6 28.55 1.73 -28.09
C PHE A 6 28.39 2.54 -26.80
N PHE A 7 29.09 3.67 -26.81
CA PHE A 7 28.79 4.99 -26.24
C PHE A 7 27.93 5.12 -24.98
N ALA A 8 28.55 5.76 -23.98
CA ALA A 8 27.92 6.56 -22.95
C ALA A 8 27.11 7.73 -23.55
N ALA A 9 25.88 7.94 -23.06
CA ALA A 9 25.26 9.25 -22.86
C ALA A 9 23.90 9.07 -22.16
N SER A 10 23.72 9.74 -21.02
CA SER A 10 22.48 10.40 -20.56
C SER A 10 22.25 10.25 -19.05
N SER A 11 23.18 10.77 -18.25
CA SER A 11 23.00 11.00 -16.81
C SER A 11 22.20 12.29 -16.52
N ARG A 12 21.53 12.89 -17.52
CA ARG A 12 20.81 14.17 -17.40
C ARG A 12 19.29 14.04 -17.21
N SER A 13 18.77 12.81 -17.09
CA SER A 13 17.32 12.59 -17.02
C SER A 13 16.71 12.74 -15.62
N LEU A 14 17.50 12.73 -14.55
CA LEU A 14 16.98 12.78 -13.17
C LEU A 14 16.90 14.19 -12.57
N GLU A 15 17.67 15.16 -13.06
CA GLU A 15 17.68 16.52 -12.50
C GLU A 15 16.51 17.40 -13.00
N ASN A 16 15.87 17.04 -14.12
CA ASN A 16 14.71 17.78 -14.64
C ASN A 16 13.38 17.42 -13.97
N ALA A 17 13.30 16.29 -13.24
CA ALA A 17 12.07 15.85 -12.56
C ALA A 17 11.77 16.65 -11.27
N PHE A 18 12.75 17.36 -10.71
CA PHE A 18 12.60 18.10 -9.46
C PHE A 18 12.28 19.60 -9.64
N ARG A 19 12.14 20.09 -10.87
CA ARG A 19 12.04 21.54 -11.14
C ARG A 19 10.67 22.02 -11.63
N GLU A 20 9.66 21.16 -11.66
CA GLU A 20 8.30 21.51 -12.12
C GLU A 20 7.23 21.39 -11.03
N GLU A 21 7.61 21.52 -9.75
CA GLU A 21 6.68 21.72 -8.63
C GLU A 21 6.61 23.21 -8.29
N GLY A 22 5.76 23.94 -9.02
CA GLY A 22 5.76 25.40 -8.92
C GLY A 22 4.56 26.09 -9.54
N ARG A 23 3.32 25.69 -9.20
CA ARG A 23 2.14 26.58 -9.26
C ARG A 23 1.02 26.11 -8.33
N LYS A 24 0.91 26.80 -7.19
CA LYS A 24 -0.22 26.81 -6.25
C LYS A 24 -1.43 27.54 -6.87
N THR A 25 -2.64 27.02 -6.68
CA THR A 25 -3.88 27.73 -6.27
C THR A 25 -4.90 26.69 -5.78
N THR A 26 -4.96 26.39 -4.47
CA THR A 26 -5.89 26.94 -3.44
C THR A 26 -7.37 26.49 -3.56
N PHE A 27 -7.72 25.38 -2.91
CA PHE A 27 -9.04 25.19 -2.29
C PHE A 27 -8.94 24.19 -1.13
N SER A 28 -8.21 24.58 -0.08
CA SER A 28 -8.23 23.84 1.18
C SER A 28 -7.89 24.81 2.30
N ASP A 29 -8.87 25.64 2.66
CA ASP A 29 -8.90 26.33 3.94
C ASP A 29 -10.31 26.15 4.49
N SER A 30 -10.49 25.19 5.41
CA SER A 30 -11.30 25.38 6.62
C SER A 30 -11.42 24.07 7.41
N TRP A 31 -10.32 23.63 8.02
CA TRP A 31 -10.41 22.84 9.25
C TRP A 31 -9.34 23.39 10.21
N LYS A 32 -9.74 24.39 10.98
CA LYS A 32 -8.98 24.81 12.16
C LYS A 32 -9.41 23.93 13.33
N GLU A 33 -8.50 23.07 13.75
CA GLU A 33 -8.50 22.48 15.10
C GLU A 33 -8.19 23.57 16.13
N THR A 34 -8.92 23.56 17.24
CA THR A 34 -8.53 24.24 18.49
C THR A 34 -8.26 23.17 19.55
N PRO A 35 -7.12 23.18 20.26
CA PRO A 35 -6.79 22.17 21.25
C PRO A 35 -7.16 22.63 22.68
N SER A 36 -7.70 21.71 23.50
CA SER A 36 -7.21 21.38 24.87
C SER A 36 -8.26 20.63 25.72
N THR A 37 -8.07 19.31 25.87
CA THR A 37 -7.97 18.46 27.11
C THR A 37 -8.94 18.59 28.32
N PRO A 38 -9.03 17.59 29.24
CA PRO A 38 -10.09 16.58 29.31
C PRO A 38 -10.94 16.65 30.61
N SER A 39 -12.24 16.27 30.57
CA SER A 39 -12.93 15.85 31.80
C SER A 39 -14.26 15.13 31.56
N ASN A 40 -14.30 13.92 32.12
CA ASN A 40 -15.39 13.16 32.73
C ASN A 40 -16.88 13.59 32.61
N ASP A 41 -17.70 12.59 32.25
CA ASP A 41 -19.07 12.25 32.69
C ASP A 41 -20.18 13.30 32.91
N LYS A 42 -21.34 12.97 32.30
CA LYS A 42 -22.73 13.43 32.56
C LYS A 42 -23.12 14.84 32.11
N ALA A 43 -23.80 14.91 30.95
CA ALA A 43 -25.17 15.40 30.81
C ALA A 43 -25.58 15.42 29.33
N MET A 44 -26.59 14.64 28.96
CA MET A 44 -27.32 14.89 27.71
C MET A 44 -28.07 16.21 27.88
N GLN A 45 -27.47 17.31 27.43
CA GLN A 45 -28.24 18.50 27.10
C GLN A 45 -28.78 18.31 25.68
N GLU A 46 -30.04 17.88 25.60
CA GLU A 46 -30.86 18.06 24.41
C GLU A 46 -31.01 19.57 24.18
N ASP A 47 -30.12 20.16 23.40
CA ASP A 47 -30.36 21.44 22.74
C ASP A 47 -31.44 21.22 21.67
N LYS A 48 -32.71 21.10 22.12
CA LYS A 48 -33.87 21.26 21.25
C LYS A 48 -33.88 22.70 20.78
N LYS A 49 -33.14 22.97 19.70
CA LYS A 49 -33.24 24.21 18.92
C LYS A 49 -34.70 24.37 18.52
N VAL A 50 -35.44 25.19 19.26
CA VAL A 50 -36.82 25.55 18.95
C VAL A 50 -36.81 26.20 17.57
N LEU A 51 -37.37 25.50 16.57
CA LEU A 51 -37.48 26.01 15.22
C LEU A 51 -38.30 27.31 15.24
N SER A 52 -37.90 28.32 14.46
CA SER A 52 -38.72 29.52 14.28
C SER A 52 -40.10 29.16 13.75
N ASP A 53 -41.12 29.97 14.05
CA ASP A 53 -42.52 29.69 13.68
C ASP A 53 -42.70 29.38 12.20
N ARG A 54 -41.96 30.09 11.34
CA ARG A 54 -41.92 29.82 9.90
C ARG A 54 -41.39 28.43 9.54
N ARG A 55 -40.39 27.92 10.26
CA ARG A 55 -39.88 26.55 10.07
C ARG A 55 -40.80 25.51 10.68
N ARG A 56 -41.51 25.82 11.78
CA ARG A 56 -42.51 24.92 12.38
C ARG A 56 -43.70 24.68 11.45
N ALA A 57 -44.18 25.72 10.75
CA ALA A 57 -45.29 25.62 9.80
C ALA A 57 -45.04 24.68 8.61
N LEU A 58 -43.77 24.37 8.28
CA LEU A 58 -43.43 23.40 7.22
C LEU A 58 -43.62 21.94 7.65
N PHE A 59 -43.70 21.70 8.96
CA PHE A 59 -43.83 20.36 9.53
C PHE A 59 -45.13 20.17 10.33
N GLU A 60 -45.96 21.20 10.40
CA GLU A 60 -47.34 21.06 10.85
C GLU A 60 -48.13 20.28 9.79
N PRO A 61 -48.84 19.20 10.15
CA PRO A 61 -49.64 18.45 9.20
C PRO A 61 -50.64 19.38 8.52
N LEU A 62 -50.54 19.49 7.18
CA LEU A 62 -51.51 20.25 6.40
C LEU A 62 -52.89 19.69 6.71
N GLN A 63 -53.77 20.52 7.27
CA GLN A 63 -55.13 20.09 7.55
C GLN A 63 -55.76 19.58 6.25
N PRO A 64 -56.54 18.49 6.29
CA PRO A 64 -57.31 18.07 5.13
C PRO A 64 -58.15 19.25 4.66
N VAL A 65 -57.99 19.66 3.41
CA VAL A 65 -58.77 20.72 2.78
C VAL A 65 -60.24 20.34 2.91
N ARG A 66 -60.93 20.95 3.87
CA ARG A 66 -62.38 20.94 4.00
C ARG A 66 -62.83 22.38 4.02
N GLY A 67 -62.82 22.97 2.83
CA GLY A 67 -63.36 24.30 2.57
C GLY A 67 -64.37 24.26 1.43
N PRO A 68 -65.41 25.11 1.41
CA PRO A 68 -66.56 25.01 0.50
C PRO A 68 -66.29 25.55 -0.93
N MET A 69 -65.03 25.67 -1.34
CA MET A 69 -64.60 26.27 -2.61
C MET A 69 -63.59 25.38 -3.35
N ASP A 70 -63.77 24.06 -3.26
CA ASP A 70 -62.95 23.07 -3.99
C ASP A 70 -63.87 22.31 -4.98
N LEU A 71 -64.12 22.92 -6.15
CA LEU A 71 -64.83 22.29 -7.28
C LEU A 71 -63.91 21.29 -7.98
N ARG A 72 -63.31 20.38 -7.23
CA ARG A 72 -62.66 19.21 -7.80
C ARG A 72 -63.77 18.29 -8.27
N ASN A 73 -63.94 18.23 -9.59
CA ASN A 73 -65.05 17.54 -10.23
C ASN A 73 -65.09 16.08 -9.73
N PRO A 74 -66.21 15.57 -9.17
CA PRO A 74 -66.27 14.20 -8.60
C PRO A 74 -66.02 13.10 -9.64
N ALA A 75 -66.02 13.46 -10.93
CA ALA A 75 -65.60 12.59 -12.03
C ALA A 75 -64.08 12.28 -12.03
N GLU A 76 -63.23 13.08 -11.38
CA GLU A 76 -61.79 12.78 -11.21
C GLU A 76 -61.50 11.87 -10.01
N GLU A 77 -62.41 11.79 -9.03
CA GLU A 77 -62.26 10.97 -7.80
C GLU A 77 -62.70 9.51 -8.00
N LEU A 78 -63.57 9.26 -8.99
CA LEU A 78 -63.99 7.93 -9.42
C LEU A 78 -63.05 7.29 -10.45
N LEU A 79 -62.04 8.02 -10.91
CA LEU A 79 -60.98 7.42 -11.71
C LEU A 79 -60.08 6.62 -10.77
N PRO A 80 -59.75 5.35 -11.09
CA PRO A 80 -58.70 4.66 -10.36
C PRO A 80 -57.47 5.58 -10.33
N PRO A 81 -56.72 5.62 -9.21
CA PRO A 81 -55.47 6.39 -9.14
C PRO A 81 -54.69 6.07 -10.41
N PRO A 82 -54.23 7.08 -11.18
CA PRO A 82 -53.67 6.86 -12.51
C PRO A 82 -52.72 5.69 -12.41
N ASP A 83 -53.12 4.56 -12.97
CA ASP A 83 -52.28 3.37 -12.92
C ASP A 83 -50.99 3.80 -13.60
N PHE A 84 -49.89 3.65 -12.88
CA PHE A 84 -48.57 4.03 -13.36
C PHE A 84 -48.21 3.08 -14.50
N ASP A 85 -48.78 3.36 -15.69
CA ASP A 85 -48.54 2.58 -16.87
C ASP A 85 -47.09 2.81 -17.27
N SER A 86 -46.33 1.72 -17.34
CA SER A 86 -44.93 1.75 -17.77
C SER A 86 -44.79 2.28 -19.20
N THR A 87 -45.88 2.32 -19.98
CA THR A 87 -45.92 2.94 -21.32
C THR A 87 -46.05 4.47 -21.30
N SER A 88 -46.45 5.07 -20.17
CA SER A 88 -46.57 6.53 -20.01
C SER A 88 -45.23 7.24 -19.79
N TYR A 89 -44.15 6.49 -19.59
CA TYR A 89 -42.81 7.01 -19.42
C TYR A 89 -41.96 6.82 -20.67
N PRO A 90 -40.99 7.72 -20.93
CA PRO A 90 -40.05 7.51 -22.02
C PRO A 90 -39.35 6.15 -21.86
N LYS A 91 -39.10 5.48 -22.99
CA LYS A 91 -38.50 4.14 -23.01
C LYS A 91 -37.20 4.12 -22.19
N GLY A 92 -37.06 3.12 -21.31
CA GLY A 92 -35.89 2.97 -20.44
C GLY A 92 -35.97 3.70 -19.09
N TRP A 93 -37.08 4.36 -18.77
CA TRP A 93 -37.28 4.99 -17.46
C TRP A 93 -38.18 4.14 -16.56
N LEU A 94 -37.75 3.91 -15.31
CA LEU A 94 -38.50 3.13 -14.31
C LEU A 94 -38.74 3.97 -13.05
N VAL A 95 -39.93 3.84 -12.46
CA VAL A 95 -40.29 4.50 -11.20
C VAL A 95 -39.68 3.72 -10.02
N GLY A 96 -38.81 4.37 -9.25
CA GLY A 96 -38.24 3.81 -8.03
C GLY A 96 -39.22 3.78 -6.85
N LYS A 97 -38.85 3.06 -5.77
CA LYS A 97 -39.69 2.80 -4.58
C LYS A 97 -40.29 4.04 -3.88
N LYS A 98 -39.68 5.21 -4.07
CA LYS A 98 -40.24 6.53 -3.72
C LYS A 98 -40.20 7.45 -4.95
N ARG A 99 -41.19 7.37 -5.84
CA ARG A 99 -41.54 8.30 -6.96
C ARG A 99 -40.39 8.98 -7.74
N LYS A 100 -39.17 8.43 -7.75
CA LYS A 100 -38.03 8.96 -8.51
C LYS A 100 -37.88 8.13 -9.76
N LEU A 101 -37.91 8.78 -10.91
CA LEU A 101 -37.61 8.16 -12.18
C LEU A 101 -36.10 7.92 -12.30
N VAL A 102 -35.70 6.69 -12.63
CA VAL A 102 -34.31 6.31 -12.89
C VAL A 102 -34.22 5.75 -14.31
N ASN A 103 -33.17 6.14 -15.03
CA ASN A 103 -32.88 5.60 -16.35
C ASN A 103 -32.18 4.23 -16.19
N ILE A 104 -32.80 3.18 -16.71
CA ILE A 104 -32.33 1.80 -16.64
C ILE A 104 -31.01 1.64 -17.37
N ASP A 105 -30.83 2.25 -18.55
CA ASP A 105 -29.59 2.14 -19.34
C ASP A 105 -28.39 2.74 -18.59
N VAL A 106 -28.62 3.84 -17.84
CA VAL A 106 -27.58 4.43 -16.98
C VAL A 106 -27.21 3.48 -15.84
N VAL A 107 -28.20 2.87 -15.19
CA VAL A 107 -27.95 1.90 -14.11
C VAL A 107 -27.25 0.64 -14.64
N GLU A 108 -27.67 0.14 -15.79
CA GLU A 108 -27.06 -1.02 -16.43
C GLU A 108 -25.64 -0.73 -16.90
N SER A 109 -25.38 0.45 -17.46
CA SER A 109 -24.03 0.86 -17.84
C SER A 109 -23.11 1.01 -16.63
N MET A 110 -23.58 1.60 -15.52
CA MET A 110 -22.83 1.65 -14.26
C MET A 110 -22.50 0.25 -13.75
N ARG A 111 -23.48 -0.67 -13.76
CA ARG A 111 -23.26 -2.07 -13.36
C ARG A 111 -22.20 -2.73 -14.26
N ARG A 112 -22.30 -2.54 -15.58
CA ARG A 112 -21.38 -3.12 -16.56
C ARG A 112 -19.96 -2.62 -16.35
N ILE A 113 -19.78 -1.31 -16.17
CA ILE A 113 -18.47 -0.70 -15.92
C ILE A 113 -17.87 -1.22 -14.61
N ALA A 114 -18.66 -1.30 -13.54
CA ALA A 114 -18.19 -1.81 -12.25
C ALA A 114 -17.69 -3.26 -12.35
N ILE A 115 -18.42 -4.13 -13.05
CA ILE A 115 -18.00 -5.53 -13.27
C ILE A 115 -16.74 -5.60 -14.13
N GLN A 116 -16.65 -4.80 -15.20
CA GLN A 116 -15.46 -4.76 -16.04
C GLN A 116 -14.22 -4.30 -15.28
N GLU A 117 -14.36 -3.28 -14.44
CA GLU A 117 -13.28 -2.78 -13.60
C GLU A 117 -12.86 -3.80 -12.54
N MET A 118 -13.81 -4.50 -11.93
CA MET A 118 -13.52 -5.60 -11.00
C MET A 118 -12.73 -6.71 -11.70
N ASN A 119 -13.19 -7.19 -12.86
CA ASN A 119 -12.49 -8.22 -13.64
C ASN A 119 -11.12 -7.76 -14.16
N ARG A 120 -10.92 -6.46 -14.37
CA ARG A 120 -9.60 -5.90 -14.71
C ARG A 120 -8.67 -5.98 -13.51
N LYS A 121 -9.14 -5.58 -12.32
CA LYS A 121 -8.38 -5.65 -11.08
C LYS A 121 -8.07 -7.08 -10.66
N ASP A 122 -9.00 -8.02 -10.83
CA ASP A 122 -8.77 -9.42 -10.51
C ASP A 122 -7.59 -9.98 -11.32
N ARG A 123 -7.51 -9.67 -12.62
CA ARG A 123 -6.37 -10.06 -13.46
C ARG A 123 -5.06 -9.40 -13.04
N GLU A 124 -5.10 -8.15 -12.58
CA GLU A 124 -3.92 -7.45 -12.06
C GLU A 124 -3.45 -8.07 -10.74
N ILE A 125 -4.37 -8.41 -9.84
CA ILE A 125 -4.09 -9.09 -8.58
C ILE A 125 -3.49 -10.47 -8.85
N ASP A 126 -4.05 -11.24 -9.77
CA ASP A 126 -3.54 -12.56 -10.15
C ASP A 126 -2.10 -12.46 -10.65
N GLY A 127 -1.79 -11.48 -11.51
CA GLY A 127 -0.42 -11.25 -11.99
C GLY A 127 0.55 -10.80 -10.89
N LEU A 128 0.10 -9.94 -9.96
CA LEU A 128 0.91 -9.55 -8.80
C LEU A 128 1.19 -10.74 -7.86
N ASN A 129 0.21 -11.63 -7.67
CA ASN A 129 0.38 -12.84 -6.87
C ASN A 129 1.39 -13.80 -7.51
N GLU A 130 1.32 -13.99 -8.83
CA GLU A 130 2.30 -14.81 -9.56
C GLU A 130 3.73 -14.27 -9.37
N GLN A 131 3.92 -12.95 -9.51
CA GLN A 131 5.21 -12.32 -9.24
C GLN A 131 5.67 -12.52 -7.80
N LEU A 132 4.78 -12.39 -6.82
CA LEU A 132 5.10 -12.59 -5.41
C LEU A 132 5.54 -14.04 -5.13
N GLU A 133 4.89 -15.02 -5.76
CA GLU A 133 5.28 -16.43 -5.66
C GLU A 133 6.64 -16.70 -6.31
N GLU A 134 6.94 -16.08 -7.45
CA GLU A 134 8.26 -16.15 -8.08
C GLU A 134 9.36 -15.57 -7.18
N ASP A 135 9.11 -14.39 -6.63
CA ASP A 135 10.03 -13.71 -5.72
C ASP A 135 10.26 -14.57 -4.46
N ALA A 136 9.21 -15.19 -3.91
CA ALA A 136 9.32 -16.10 -2.77
C ALA A 136 10.20 -17.32 -3.07
N ARG A 137 10.03 -17.95 -4.25
CA ARG A 137 10.88 -19.06 -4.71
C ARG A 137 12.33 -18.64 -4.88
N CYS A 138 12.57 -17.46 -5.45
CA CYS A 138 13.91 -16.91 -5.63
C CYS A 138 14.59 -16.67 -4.27
N LEU A 139 13.87 -16.09 -3.30
CA LEU A 139 14.37 -15.86 -1.95
C LEU A 139 14.69 -17.17 -1.22
N GLU A 140 13.85 -18.19 -1.34
CA GLU A 140 14.13 -19.52 -0.76
C GLU A 140 15.43 -20.11 -1.32
N HIS A 141 15.61 -20.04 -2.65
CA HIS A 141 16.83 -20.53 -3.30
C HIS A 141 18.08 -19.80 -2.79
N LEU A 142 18.02 -18.47 -2.68
CA LEU A 142 19.11 -17.65 -2.15
C LEU A 142 19.42 -17.96 -0.68
N GLN A 143 18.39 -18.24 0.14
CA GLN A 143 18.58 -18.62 1.54
C GLN A 143 19.32 -19.96 1.68
N LEU A 144 18.99 -20.94 0.83
CA LEU A 144 19.69 -22.23 0.81
C LEU A 144 21.14 -22.06 0.36
N GLN A 145 21.39 -21.30 -0.72
CA GLN A 145 22.75 -20.99 -1.18
C GLN A 145 23.58 -20.29 -0.11
N LEU A 146 23.00 -19.33 0.60
CA LEU A 146 23.68 -18.63 1.68
C LEU A 146 24.07 -19.59 2.82
N LEU A 147 23.19 -20.54 3.17
CA LEU A 147 23.46 -21.53 4.19
C LEU A 147 24.61 -22.46 3.77
N GLU A 148 24.59 -22.94 2.52
CA GLU A 148 25.66 -23.77 1.96
C GLU A 148 27.01 -23.04 1.98
N GLU A 149 27.05 -21.78 1.52
CA GLU A 149 28.26 -20.97 1.52
C GLU A 149 28.77 -20.68 2.95
N ARG A 150 27.89 -20.51 3.94
CA ARG A 150 28.28 -20.40 5.34
C ARG A 150 28.90 -21.69 5.87
N SER A 151 28.32 -22.85 5.55
CA SER A 151 28.88 -24.15 5.94
C SER A 151 30.26 -24.35 5.33
N LYS A 152 30.40 -24.09 4.03
CA LYS A 152 31.65 -24.19 3.30
C LYS A 152 32.73 -23.26 3.87
N ARG A 153 32.38 -22.02 4.20
CA ARG A 153 33.29 -21.09 4.89
C ARG A 153 33.75 -21.64 6.23
N ALA A 154 32.85 -22.15 7.07
CA ALA A 154 33.21 -22.71 8.37
C ALA A 154 34.17 -23.90 8.24
N ASP A 155 33.98 -24.77 7.24
CA ASP A 155 34.88 -25.89 7.00
C ASP A 155 36.26 -25.43 6.53
N THR A 156 36.32 -24.45 5.63
CA THR A 156 37.58 -23.87 5.17
C THR A 156 38.33 -23.15 6.30
N GLU A 157 37.61 -22.47 7.20
CA GLU A 157 38.20 -21.80 8.37
C GLU A 157 38.78 -22.81 9.36
N ARG A 158 38.09 -23.93 9.59
CA ARG A 158 38.60 -25.02 10.44
C ARG A 158 39.88 -25.65 9.84
N GLN A 159 39.89 -25.90 8.53
CA GLN A 159 41.07 -26.39 7.82
C GLN A 159 42.22 -25.39 7.88
N ASN A 160 41.94 -24.10 7.66
CA ASN A 160 42.96 -23.05 7.73
C ASN A 160 43.54 -22.95 9.14
N SER A 161 42.71 -22.95 10.19
CA SER A 161 43.17 -22.97 11.58
C SER A 161 44.06 -24.18 11.89
N MET A 162 43.70 -25.38 11.40
CA MET A 162 44.54 -26.57 11.55
C MET A 162 45.89 -26.41 10.86
N LEU A 163 45.93 -25.89 9.64
CA LEU A 163 47.18 -25.62 8.92
C LEU A 163 48.02 -24.55 9.62
N GLN A 164 47.41 -23.47 10.11
CA GLN A 164 48.11 -22.43 10.88
C GLN A 164 48.72 -22.99 12.18
N ASN A 165 48.00 -23.87 12.88
CA ASN A 165 48.53 -24.54 14.07
C ASN A 165 49.71 -25.46 13.71
N GLN A 166 49.63 -26.19 12.59
CA GLN A 166 50.75 -27.01 12.10
C GLN A 166 51.96 -26.16 11.73
N ILE A 167 51.76 -25.06 11.01
CA ILE A 167 52.84 -24.10 10.67
C ILE A 167 53.47 -23.55 11.94
N THR A 168 52.67 -23.14 12.92
CA THR A 168 53.14 -22.61 14.21
C THR A 168 54.00 -23.63 14.95
N MET A 169 53.57 -24.89 14.99
CA MET A 169 54.34 -25.97 15.61
C MET A 169 55.69 -26.18 14.91
N LEU A 170 55.71 -26.20 13.58
CA LEU A 170 56.94 -26.33 12.81
C LEU A 170 57.88 -25.15 13.01
N MET A 171 57.34 -23.93 13.09
CA MET A 171 58.14 -22.72 13.32
C MET A 171 58.79 -22.74 14.70
N ASN A 172 58.05 -23.14 15.74
CA ASN A 172 58.61 -23.30 17.07
C ASN A 172 59.72 -24.36 17.11
N MET A 173 59.52 -25.52 16.46
CA MET A 173 60.56 -26.56 16.37
C MET A 173 61.82 -26.05 15.66
N LEU A 174 61.67 -25.24 14.61
CA LEU A 174 62.81 -24.67 13.88
C LEU A 174 63.58 -23.66 14.74
N ASP A 175 62.87 -22.84 15.52
CA ASP A 175 63.47 -21.87 16.44
C ASP A 175 64.18 -22.58 17.61
N GLU A 176 63.57 -23.63 18.17
CA GLU A 176 64.18 -24.48 19.21
C GLU A 176 65.47 -25.16 18.70
N ASN A 177 65.48 -25.67 17.47
CA ASN A 177 66.67 -26.32 16.89
C ASN A 177 67.79 -25.32 16.58
N GLN A 178 67.46 -24.08 16.17
CA GLN A 178 68.45 -23.01 15.96
C GLN A 178 69.12 -22.55 17.26
N GLY A 179 68.45 -22.66 18.41
CA GLY A 179 69.04 -22.37 19.72
C GLY A 179 70.04 -23.42 20.20
N MET A 180 69.97 -24.65 19.68
CA MET A 180 70.82 -25.77 20.08
C MET A 180 72.14 -25.84 19.29
N GLU A 181 72.18 -25.29 18.07
CA GLU A 181 73.39 -25.29 17.22
C GLU A 181 74.46 -24.26 17.65
N GLY A 182 74.19 -23.44 18.69
CA GLY A 182 75.08 -22.38 19.16
C GLY A 182 75.94 -22.68 20.41
N GLU A 183 75.78 -23.86 21.04
CA GLU A 183 76.47 -24.17 22.31
C GLU A 183 77.57 -25.25 22.21
N ASP A 184 77.81 -25.83 21.03
CA ASP A 184 78.84 -26.87 20.82
C ASP A 184 80.12 -26.34 20.12
N GLU A 185 80.51 -25.08 20.35
CA GLU A 185 81.86 -24.60 19.97
C GLU A 185 82.83 -24.77 21.15
N GLU A 186 83.43 -25.97 21.23
CA GLU A 186 84.51 -26.30 22.15
C GLU A 186 85.68 -25.29 21.99
N PRO A 187 86.18 -24.65 23.07
CA PRO A 187 87.23 -23.65 22.94
C PRO A 187 88.56 -24.33 22.62
N VAL A 188 88.98 -24.26 21.36
CA VAL A 188 90.33 -24.68 20.92
C VAL A 188 91.38 -23.94 21.75
N PRO A 189 92.28 -24.63 22.47
CA PRO A 189 93.29 -23.97 23.28
C PRO A 189 94.35 -23.38 22.34
N ARG A 190 94.50 -22.05 22.36
CA ARG A 190 95.62 -21.38 21.70
C ARG A 190 96.90 -21.70 22.46
N GLY A 191 97.65 -22.68 21.95
CA GLY A 191 99.02 -22.94 22.35
C GLY A 191 99.91 -21.74 22.02
N ALA A 192 100.56 -21.20 23.05
CA ALA A 192 101.56 -20.16 22.97
C ALA A 192 102.95 -20.74 22.68
N SER A 193 103.77 -19.90 22.04
CA SER A 193 105.23 -19.98 21.78
C SER A 193 105.63 -20.43 20.38
#